data_AF-A0A367ILG8-F1
#
_entry.id   AF-A0A367ILG8-F1
#
_cell.length_a   1.000
_cell.length_b   1.000
_cell.length_c   1.000
_cell.angle_alpha   90.00
_cell.angle_beta   90.00
_cell.angle_gamma   90.00
#
_symmetry.space_group_name_H-M   'P 1'
#
loop_
_entity.id
_entity.type
_entity.pdbx_description
1 polymer ?
#
loop_
_entity_poly.entity_id
_entity_poly.type
_entity_poly.pdbx_seq_one_letter_code
_entity_poly.pdbx_strand_id
1 'polypeptide(L)'
;THPTQSCFLSSVDLHTHCSYQLMLPEAIAIVCSPSQEPELTDPPGLDIISNCKKQPAFHPHPDLPIYTDVMDDGHVKTLDYDFDILDLRK
;
A
#
# COMPACT_ATOMS: atom_id res chain seq x y z
N THR A 1 -7.84 -1.67 5.41
CA THR A 1 -7.76 -2.24 6.78
C THR A 1 -7.64 -3.74 6.69
N HIS A 2 -6.78 -4.36 7.48
CA HIS A 2 -6.62 -5.81 7.61
C HIS A 2 -7.08 -6.24 9.01
N PRO A 3 -8.35 -6.62 9.21
CA PRO A 3 -8.88 -6.85 10.56
C PRO A 3 -8.16 -7.96 11.32
N THR A 4 -7.79 -9.03 10.62
CA THR A 4 -7.14 -10.22 11.20
C THR A 4 -5.82 -10.58 10.52
N GLN A 5 -5.53 -10.02 9.34
CA GLN A 5 -4.31 -10.29 8.56
C GLN A 5 -3.17 -9.39 9.02
N SER A 6 -1.93 -9.79 8.73
CA SER A 6 -0.74 -8.95 8.97
C SER A 6 -0.79 -7.64 8.17
N CYS A 7 0.06 -6.68 8.54
CA CYS A 7 0.19 -5.41 7.83
C CYS A 7 1.09 -5.59 6.60
N PHE A 8 0.50 -5.64 5.40
CA PHE A 8 1.21 -5.74 4.11
C PHE A 8 0.31 -5.22 2.99
N LEU A 9 0.84 -5.01 1.79
CA LEU A 9 0.03 -4.76 0.59
C LEU A 9 -0.24 -6.08 -0.15
N SER A 10 -1.50 -6.50 -0.24
CA SER A 10 -1.89 -7.65 -1.05
C SER A 10 -1.79 -7.35 -2.55
N SER A 11 -1.86 -8.37 -3.41
CA SER A 11 -1.90 -8.18 -4.87
C SER A 11 -3.01 -7.21 -5.31
N VAL A 12 -4.18 -7.27 -4.67
CA VAL A 12 -5.28 -6.35 -4.96
C VAL A 12 -4.94 -4.92 -4.51
N ASP A 13 -4.28 -4.76 -3.37
CA ASP A 13 -3.85 -3.44 -2.88
C ASP A 13 -2.79 -2.84 -3.80
N LEU A 14 -1.82 -3.65 -4.25
CA LEU A 14 -0.77 -3.24 -5.19
C LEU A 14 -1.36 -2.78 -6.52
N HIS A 15 -2.27 -3.56 -7.10
CA HIS A 15 -2.95 -3.19 -8.34
C HIS A 15 -3.80 -1.92 -8.18
N THR A 16 -4.44 -1.73 -7.01
CA THR A 16 -5.21 -0.52 -6.70
C THR A 16 -4.30 0.69 -6.54
N HIS A 17 -3.20 0.55 -5.79
CA HIS A 17 -2.30 1.65 -5.50
C HIS A 17 -1.50 2.09 -6.74
N CYS A 18 -1.18 1.16 -7.64
CA CYS A 18 -0.47 1.44 -8.89
C CYS A 18 -1.09 2.58 -9.68
N SER A 19 -2.43 2.64 -9.82
CA SER A 19 -3.07 3.75 -10.53
C SER A 19 -2.92 5.09 -9.82
N TYR A 20 -2.95 5.11 -8.48
CA TYR A 20 -2.73 6.36 -7.73
C TYR A 20 -1.28 6.85 -7.90
N GLN A 21 -0.31 5.96 -7.80
CA GLN A 21 1.10 6.31 -7.91
C GLN A 21 1.51 6.72 -9.34
N LEU A 22 0.84 6.17 -10.37
CA LEU A 22 0.98 6.63 -11.75
C LEU A 22 0.43 8.06 -11.96
N MET A 23 -0.62 8.44 -11.23
CA MET A 23 -1.22 9.78 -11.32
C MET A 23 -0.48 10.81 -10.46
N LEU A 24 0.01 10.39 -9.30
CA LEU A 24 0.75 11.22 -8.34
C LEU A 24 1.91 10.38 -7.78
N PRO A 25 3.17 10.65 -8.18
CA PRO A 25 4.33 9.87 -7.76
C PRO A 25 4.48 9.74 -6.24
N GLU A 26 4.04 10.74 -5.50
CA GLU A 26 4.07 10.83 -4.03
C GLU A 26 2.90 10.14 -3.33
N ALA A 27 1.97 9.52 -4.08
CA ALA A 27 0.82 8.83 -3.49
C ALA A 27 1.27 7.73 -2.51
N ILE A 28 0.51 7.56 -1.42
CA ILE A 28 0.77 6.54 -0.40
C ILE A 28 -0.45 5.65 -0.17
N ALA A 29 -0.20 4.40 0.24
CA ALA A 29 -1.22 3.48 0.72
C ALA A 29 -1.04 3.26 2.22
N ILE A 30 -2.09 3.49 3.01
CA ILE A 30 -2.09 3.25 4.46
C ILE A 30 -2.85 1.96 4.76
N VAL A 31 -2.18 1.00 5.39
CA VAL A 31 -2.78 -0.26 5.85
C VAL A 31 -2.87 -0.25 7.36
N CYS A 32 -4.09 -0.31 7.90
CA CYS A 32 -4.29 -0.50 9.34
C CYS A 32 -4.55 -1.98 9.64
N SER A 33 -3.65 -2.64 10.37
CA SER A 33 -3.84 -3.97 10.96
C SER A 33 -3.85 -3.85 12.49
N PRO A 34 -5.02 -3.93 13.15
CA PRO A 34 -5.10 -3.78 14.61
C PRO A 34 -4.64 -5.02 15.37
N SER A 35 -4.48 -6.15 14.70
CA SER A 35 -4.22 -7.46 15.32
C SER A 35 -2.74 -7.87 15.29
N GLN A 36 -1.87 -7.09 14.65
CA GLN A 36 -0.46 -7.41 14.43
C GLN A 36 0.40 -6.15 14.41
N GLU A 37 1.68 -6.28 14.80
CA GLU A 37 2.71 -5.26 14.65
C GLU A 37 3.30 -5.34 13.22
N PRO A 38 3.55 -4.21 12.52
CA PRO A 38 3.98 -4.25 11.12
C PRO A 38 5.44 -4.72 10.95
N GLU A 39 5.68 -5.68 10.06
CA GLU A 39 7.02 -6.06 9.57
C GLU A 39 7.24 -5.47 8.16
N LEU A 40 8.42 -4.89 7.93
CA LEU A 40 8.71 -3.93 6.85
C LEU A 40 9.70 -4.51 5.83
N THR A 41 9.52 -4.29 4.52
CA THR A 41 10.49 -4.72 3.47
C THR A 41 10.63 -3.76 2.28
N ASP A 42 11.84 -3.79 1.69
CA ASP A 42 12.55 -2.89 0.72
C ASP A 42 12.03 -2.93 -0.76
N PRO A 43 12.41 -2.03 -1.73
CA PRO A 43 11.94 -1.85 -3.15
C PRO A 43 12.84 -2.43 -4.30
N PRO A 44 12.44 -2.64 -5.61
CA PRO A 44 11.41 -1.97 -6.47
C PRO A 44 10.31 -2.84 -7.20
N GLY A 45 9.08 -2.30 -7.44
CA GLY A 45 8.03 -3.07 -8.17
C GLY A 45 6.90 -2.39 -8.96
N LEU A 46 6.95 -1.07 -9.25
CA LEU A 46 5.90 -0.41 -10.06
C LEU A 46 5.74 -1.04 -11.46
N ASP A 47 6.85 -1.32 -12.15
CA ASP A 47 6.85 -1.95 -13.47
C ASP A 47 6.32 -3.39 -13.46
N ILE A 48 6.49 -4.09 -12.33
CA ILE A 48 6.03 -5.47 -12.16
C ILE A 48 4.51 -5.50 -12.08
N ILE A 49 3.90 -4.55 -11.36
CA ILE A 49 2.46 -4.49 -11.15
C ILE A 49 1.74 -3.91 -12.38
N SER A 50 2.27 -2.85 -13.00
CA SER A 50 1.64 -2.22 -14.17
C SER A 50 1.54 -3.16 -15.38
N ASN A 51 2.52 -4.06 -15.54
CA ASN A 51 2.55 -5.06 -16.61
C ASN A 51 1.87 -6.38 -16.22
N CYS A 52 1.45 -6.57 -14.97
CA CYS A 52 0.85 -7.82 -14.53
C CYS A 52 -0.58 -7.98 -15.07
N LYS A 53 -0.83 -9.09 -15.75
CA LYS A 53 -2.16 -9.48 -16.29
C LYS A 53 -2.65 -10.82 -15.75
N LYS A 54 -2.05 -11.30 -14.65
CA LYS A 54 -2.37 -12.62 -14.07
C LYS A 54 -3.79 -12.64 -13.52
N GLN A 55 -4.43 -13.80 -13.64
CA GLN A 55 -5.67 -14.15 -12.96
C GLN A 55 -5.43 -15.41 -12.13
N PRO A 56 -6.13 -15.63 -11.00
CA PRO A 56 -7.20 -14.80 -10.41
C PRO A 56 -6.69 -13.55 -9.67
N ALA A 57 -7.60 -12.72 -9.14
CA ALA A 57 -7.28 -11.44 -8.49
C ALA A 57 -6.27 -11.55 -7.34
N PHE A 58 -6.34 -12.63 -6.56
CA PHE A 58 -5.31 -12.96 -5.57
C PHE A 58 -4.28 -13.88 -6.19
N HIS A 59 -3.10 -13.36 -6.46
CA HIS A 59 -1.99 -14.15 -7.01
C HIS A 59 -0.65 -13.67 -6.46
N PRO A 60 0.36 -14.56 -6.41
CA PRO A 60 1.70 -14.17 -6.02
C PRO A 60 2.38 -13.38 -7.15
N HIS A 61 3.08 -12.32 -6.76
CA HIS A 61 4.08 -11.64 -7.59
C HIS A 61 5.48 -12.23 -7.32
N PRO A 62 6.48 -11.97 -8.18
CA PRO A 62 7.85 -12.39 -7.93
C PRO A 62 8.31 -11.91 -6.55
N ASP A 63 9.18 -12.71 -5.91
CA ASP A 63 9.84 -12.34 -4.65
C ASP A 63 10.91 -11.28 -4.94
N LEU A 64 10.40 -10.14 -5.36
CA LEU A 64 11.12 -8.92 -5.64
C LEU A 64 10.51 -7.84 -4.75
N PRO A 65 11.28 -6.79 -4.48
CA PRO A 65 10.91 -5.86 -3.46
C PRO A 65 9.86 -4.86 -4.03
N ILE A 66 8.57 -5.25 -4.06
CA ILE A 66 7.58 -4.62 -4.97
C ILE A 66 7.03 -3.27 -4.48
N TYR A 67 7.03 -3.07 -3.16
CA TYR A 67 6.61 -1.84 -2.49
C TYR A 67 7.59 -1.59 -1.33
N THR A 68 7.58 -0.38 -0.79
CA THR A 68 8.42 0.00 0.35
C THR A 68 7.62 0.81 1.34
N ASP A 69 8.03 0.74 2.60
CA ASP A 69 7.53 1.63 3.65
C ASP A 69 8.14 3.02 3.54
N VAL A 70 7.47 3.99 4.16
CA VAL A 70 7.84 5.40 4.11
C VAL A 70 8.65 5.81 5.35
N MET A 71 9.60 4.98 5.78
CA MET A 71 10.39 5.21 7.00
C MET A 71 11.56 6.21 6.78
N ASP A 72 11.83 7.00 7.83
CA ASP A 72 12.87 8.02 8.08
C ASP A 72 13.52 8.76 6.88
N ASP A 73 13.24 10.07 6.81
CA ASP A 73 13.68 11.08 5.80
C ASP A 73 13.02 10.99 4.40
N GLY A 74 11.89 10.28 4.31
CA GLY A 74 11.04 10.23 3.12
C GLY A 74 10.10 11.43 2.91
N HIS A 75 9.22 11.35 1.91
CA HIS A 75 8.28 12.43 1.54
C HIS A 75 7.03 12.52 2.43
N VAL A 76 6.90 11.67 3.46
CA VAL A 76 5.78 11.66 4.41
C VAL A 76 6.27 12.00 5.82
N LYS A 77 5.49 12.83 6.52
CA LYS A 77 5.73 13.17 7.92
C LYS A 77 4.45 12.98 8.72
N THR A 78 4.57 12.26 9.84
CA THR A 78 3.47 12.12 10.81
C THR A 78 3.52 13.30 11.77
N LEU A 79 2.41 14.02 11.86
CA LEU A 79 2.25 15.20 12.70
C LEU A 79 0.88 15.13 13.37
N ASP A 80 0.77 15.71 14.57
CA ASP A 80 -0.49 15.78 15.30
C ASP A 80 -1.32 16.97 14.79
N TYR A 81 -2.43 16.68 14.12
CA TYR A 81 -3.33 17.66 13.52
C TYR A 81 -4.78 17.22 13.66
N ASP A 82 -5.67 18.18 13.87
CA ASP A 82 -7.11 17.97 13.74
C ASP A 82 -7.48 17.67 12.28
N PHE A 83 -8.42 16.74 12.07
CA PHE A 83 -8.93 16.39 10.75
C PHE A 83 -10.44 16.11 10.77
N ASP A 84 -11.10 16.40 9.66
CA ASP A 84 -12.52 16.13 9.46
C ASP A 84 -12.75 14.78 8.79
N ILE A 85 -13.80 14.07 9.20
CA ILE A 85 -14.23 12.81 8.59
C ILE A 85 -15.58 13.05 7.90
N LEU A 86 -15.62 12.84 6.59
CA LEU A 86 -16.85 12.89 5.79
C LEU A 86 -17.29 11.49 5.37
N ASP A 87 -18.43 11.02 5.88
CA ASP A 87 -19.03 9.73 5.51
C ASP A 87 -20.14 9.91 4.46
N LEU A 88 -19.86 9.49 3.23
CA LEU A 88 -20.79 9.57 2.09
C LEU A 88 -21.64 8.31 1.87
N ARG A 89 -21.61 7.33 2.78
CA ARG A 89 -22.43 6.10 2.66
C ARG A 89 -23.89 6.30 3.05
N LYS A 90 -24.23 7.50 3.54
CA LYS A 90 -25.58 7.88 3.99
C LYS A 90 -26.29 8.75 2.97
#